data_AF-A0A6L5Y1L1-F1
#
_entry.id   AF-A0A6L5Y1L1-F1
#
_cell.length_a   1.000
_cell.length_b   1.000
_cell.length_c   1.000
_cell.angle_alpha   90.00
_cell.angle_beta   90.00
_cell.angle_gamma   90.00
#
_symmetry.space_group_name_H-M   'P 1'
#
loop_
_entity.id
_entity.type
_entity.pdbx_description
1 polymer ?
#
loop_
_entity_poly.entity_id
_entity_poly.type
_entity_poly.pdbx_seq_one_letter_code
_entity_poly.pdbx_strand_id
1 'polypeptide(L)'
;MKNEKGIPFIMVGPSSVLTIFAVLCLMIFALLALVTANMDAKLAQKEADSVQAYYQADKQAEKIFTQIRKGKKPSGVTFQNGIYTYTCPVTNETSIHVEIEKTKQKYSVLEWKLMYVGDWVPEESIDVWDGNFED
;
A
#
# COMPACT_ATOMS: atom_id res chain seq x y z
N MET A 1 9.59 75.08 37.86
CA MET A 1 8.82 74.81 36.63
C MET A 1 8.91 73.32 36.33
N LYS A 2 7.72 72.69 36.21
CA LYS A 2 7.39 71.45 35.49
C LYS A 2 8.37 71.10 34.34
N ASN A 3 8.68 69.87 33.94
CA ASN A 3 8.16 68.52 34.22
C ASN A 3 9.10 67.45 33.64
N GLU A 4 9.14 66.30 34.32
CA GLU A 4 9.25 64.91 33.82
C GLU A 4 10.51 64.47 33.06
N LYS A 5 11.45 63.92 33.85
CA LYS A 5 12.38 62.87 33.42
C LYS A 5 11.62 61.56 33.19
N GLY A 6 11.96 60.86 32.13
CA GLY A 6 11.63 59.44 32.00
C GLY A 6 11.44 59.02 30.54
N ILE A 7 12.55 58.68 29.87
CA ILE A 7 12.52 57.97 28.60
C ILE A 7 11.72 56.67 28.85
N PRO A 8 10.70 56.33 28.03
CA PRO A 8 9.89 55.15 28.27
C PRO A 8 10.79 53.92 28.29
N PHE A 9 10.79 53.20 29.42
CA PHE A 9 11.47 51.92 29.53
C PHE A 9 10.84 51.00 28.49
N ILE A 10 11.58 50.74 27.42
CA ILE A 10 11.10 49.97 26.27
C ILE A 10 10.58 48.64 26.81
N MET A 11 9.32 48.35 26.48
CA MET A 11 8.59 47.13 26.84
C MET A 11 9.16 45.95 26.01
N VAL A 12 10.43 45.57 26.23
CA VAL A 12 11.17 44.54 25.46
C VAL A 12 10.81 43.12 25.93
N GLY A 13 10.27 42.96 27.14
CA GLY A 13 9.95 41.65 27.71
C GLY A 13 8.90 40.85 26.92
N PRO A 14 7.67 41.38 26.71
CA PRO A 14 6.59 40.62 26.07
C PRO A 14 6.83 40.34 24.57
N SER A 15 7.43 41.29 23.84
CA SER A 15 7.72 41.14 22.41
C SER A 15 8.79 40.07 22.14
N SER A 16 9.80 39.97 23.00
CA SER A 16 10.85 38.93 22.89
C SER A 16 10.33 37.52 23.22
N VAL A 17 9.38 37.40 24.15
CA VAL A 17 8.75 36.10 24.46
C VAL A 17 7.89 35.63 23.29
N LEU A 18 7.14 36.54 22.65
CA LEU A 18 6.30 36.21 21.51
C LEU A 18 7.12 35.74 20.29
N THR A 19 8.28 36.35 20.03
CA THR A 19 9.15 35.94 18.92
C THR A 19 9.78 34.57 19.17
N ILE A 20 10.27 34.30 20.38
CA ILE A 20 10.81 32.97 20.73
C ILE A 20 9.72 31.90 20.59
N PHE A 21 8.53 32.15 21.11
CA PHE A 21 7.40 31.23 20.96
C PHE A 21 7.05 30.98 19.50
N ALA A 22 6.97 32.03 18.68
CA ALA A 22 6.70 31.90 17.25
C ALA A 22 7.79 31.07 16.53
N VAL A 23 9.07 31.27 16.85
CA VAL A 23 10.17 30.49 16.28
C VAL A 23 10.10 29.02 16.70
N LEU A 24 9.77 28.74 17.97
CA LEU A 24 9.56 27.36 18.43
C LEU A 24 8.38 26.70 17.72
N CYS A 25 7.26 27.41 17.53
CA CYS A 25 6.13 26.92 16.75
C CYS A 25 6.52 26.62 15.29
N LEU A 26 7.25 27.54 14.64
CA LEU A 26 7.74 27.33 13.28
C LEU A 26 8.70 26.14 13.18
N MET A 27 9.55 25.93 14.18
CA MET A 27 10.44 24.77 14.24
C MET A 27 9.65 23.47 14.33
N ILE A 28 8.63 23.40 15.18
CA ILE A 28 7.76 22.23 15.30
C ILE A 28 7.01 21.98 13.98
N PHE A 29 6.44 23.02 13.37
CA PHE A 29 5.78 22.88 12.07
C PHE A 29 6.73 22.41 10.97
N ALA A 30 7.96 22.93 10.94
CA ALA A 30 8.97 22.49 10.00
C ALA A 30 9.38 21.01 10.21
N LEU A 31 9.54 20.59 11.47
CA LEU A 31 9.84 19.19 11.80
C LEU A 31 8.69 18.26 11.42
N LEU A 32 7.44 18.62 11.74
CA LEU A 32 6.27 17.84 11.34
C LEU A 32 6.18 17.73 9.81
N ALA A 33 6.39 18.83 9.08
CA ALA A 33 6.40 18.82 7.62
C ALA A 33 7.48 17.90 7.05
N LEU A 34 8.69 17.90 7.62
CA LEU A 34 9.78 17.03 7.19
C LEU A 34 9.49 15.55 7.45
N VAL A 35 8.94 15.22 8.63
CA VAL A 35 8.56 13.85 8.98
C VAL A 35 7.47 13.34 8.05
N THR A 36 6.42 14.14 7.81
CA THR A 36 5.34 13.81 6.87
C THR A 36 5.87 13.59 5.46
N ALA A 37 6.70 14.49 4.93
CA ALA A 37 7.27 14.33 3.60
C ALA A 37 8.10 13.04 3.44
N ASN A 38 8.82 12.63 4.50
CA ASN A 38 9.59 11.38 4.48
C ASN A 38 8.67 10.14 4.53
N MET A 39 7.60 10.19 5.32
CA MET A 39 6.60 9.12 5.32
C MET A 39 5.91 8.98 3.97
N ASP A 40 5.51 10.09 3.36
CA ASP A 40 4.87 10.12 2.05
C ASP A 40 5.80 9.55 0.97
N ALA A 41 7.08 9.92 1.00
CA ALA A 41 8.08 9.38 0.08
C ALA A 41 8.24 7.86 0.21
N LYS A 42 8.30 7.34 1.45
CA LYS A 42 8.36 5.89 1.69
C LYS A 42 7.10 5.16 1.26
N LEU A 43 5.94 5.75 1.50
CA LEU A 43 4.66 5.20 1.08
C LEU A 43 4.58 5.13 -0.45
N ALA A 44 4.94 6.22 -1.14
CA ALA A 44 4.98 6.27 -2.59
C ALA A 44 5.92 5.22 -3.19
N GLN A 45 7.09 5.00 -2.59
CA GLN A 45 8.00 3.94 -3.02
C GLN A 45 7.38 2.55 -2.86
N LYS A 46 6.74 2.28 -1.71
CA LYS A 46 6.07 0.99 -1.47
C LYS A 46 4.93 0.74 -2.46
N GLU A 47 4.17 1.77 -2.79
CA GLU A 47 3.13 1.69 -3.83
C GLU A 47 3.73 1.39 -5.20
N ALA A 48 4.80 2.10 -5.59
CA ALA A 48 5.50 1.86 -6.85
C ALA A 48 6.05 0.42 -6.94
N ASP A 49 6.65 -0.08 -5.86
CA ASP A 49 7.18 -1.45 -5.78
C ASP A 49 6.06 -2.50 -5.89
N SER A 50 4.93 -2.26 -5.22
CA SER A 50 3.75 -3.14 -5.29
C SER A 50 3.18 -3.22 -6.70
N VAL A 51 3.00 -2.06 -7.35
CA VAL A 51 2.53 -1.97 -8.74
C VAL A 51 3.51 -2.64 -9.69
N GLN A 52 4.81 -2.42 -9.49
CA GLN A 52 5.85 -3.06 -10.29
C GLN A 52 5.81 -4.59 -10.14
N ALA A 53 5.70 -5.11 -8.92
CA ALA A 53 5.59 -6.54 -8.67
C ALA A 53 4.37 -7.16 -9.37
N TYR A 54 3.21 -6.48 -9.29
CA TYR A 54 2.00 -6.89 -9.99
C TYR A 54 2.22 -7.03 -11.50
N TYR A 55 2.75 -5.99 -12.16
CA TYR A 55 2.98 -6.03 -13.60
C TYR A 55 4.09 -7.00 -14.02
N GLN A 56 5.08 -7.25 -13.16
CA GLN A 56 6.08 -8.28 -13.40
C GLN A 56 5.45 -9.68 -13.42
N ALA A 57 4.55 -9.98 -12.49
CA ALA A 57 3.82 -11.24 -12.45
C ALA A 57 2.83 -11.38 -13.62
N ASP A 58 2.14 -10.29 -13.97
CA ASP A 58 1.22 -10.25 -15.11
C ASP A 58 1.94 -10.55 -16.43
N LYS A 59 3.13 -9.95 -16.63
CA LYS A 59 4.01 -10.26 -17.75
C LYS A 59 4.43 -11.73 -17.78
N GLN A 60 4.61 -12.39 -16.63
CA GLN A 60 4.91 -13.82 -16.58
C GLN A 60 3.68 -14.65 -16.98
N ALA A 61 2.50 -14.28 -16.49
CA ALA A 61 1.24 -14.90 -16.86
C ALA A 61 0.97 -14.79 -18.37
N GLU A 62 1.20 -13.63 -18.98
CA GLU A 62 1.07 -13.45 -20.44
C GLU A 62 2.09 -14.26 -21.24
N LYS A 63 3.32 -14.41 -20.74
CA LYS A 63 4.33 -15.27 -21.36
C LYS A 63 3.86 -16.73 -21.37
N ILE A 64 3.30 -17.22 -20.28
CA ILE A 64 2.70 -18.56 -20.19
C ILE A 64 1.56 -18.68 -21.18
N PHE A 65 0.63 -17.72 -21.22
CA PHE A 65 -0.47 -17.73 -22.18
C PHE A 65 0.02 -17.75 -23.63
N THR A 66 1.05 -16.97 -23.97
CA THR A 66 1.66 -16.96 -25.29
C THR A 66 2.26 -18.32 -25.66
N GLN A 67 2.87 -19.02 -24.69
CA GLN A 67 3.37 -20.37 -24.91
C GLN A 67 2.23 -21.36 -25.16
N ILE A 68 1.14 -21.27 -24.39
CA ILE A 68 -0.08 -22.07 -24.58
C ILE A 68 -0.66 -21.84 -25.99
N ARG A 69 -0.74 -20.58 -26.44
CA ARG A 69 -1.19 -20.25 -27.80
C ARG A 69 -0.29 -20.83 -28.90
N LYS A 70 1.02 -20.93 -28.65
CA LYS A 70 2.00 -21.60 -29.52
C LYS A 70 1.93 -23.14 -29.44
N GLY A 71 1.01 -23.70 -28.65
CA GLY A 71 0.82 -25.14 -28.48
C GLY A 71 1.80 -25.80 -27.49
N LYS A 72 2.59 -25.01 -26.75
CA LYS A 72 3.48 -25.51 -25.70
C LYS A 72 2.77 -25.46 -24.35
N LYS A 73 2.86 -26.52 -23.56
CA LYS A 73 2.36 -26.56 -22.19
C LYS A 73 3.54 -26.42 -21.22
N PRO A 74 3.80 -25.22 -20.67
CA PRO A 74 4.86 -25.04 -19.67
C PRO A 74 4.52 -25.74 -18.36
N SER A 75 5.56 -26.01 -17.57
CA SER A 75 5.47 -26.56 -16.21
C SER A 75 4.64 -25.65 -15.30
N GLY A 76 3.73 -26.23 -14.51
CA GLY A 76 2.82 -25.49 -13.62
C GLY A 76 1.44 -25.19 -14.21
N VAL A 77 1.20 -25.51 -15.49
CA VAL A 77 -0.12 -25.36 -16.12
C VAL A 77 -0.89 -26.68 -16.04
N THR A 78 -2.07 -26.66 -15.45
CA THR A 78 -3.04 -27.75 -15.52
C THR A 78 -3.99 -27.54 -16.71
N PHE A 79 -4.43 -28.62 -17.34
CA PHE A 79 -5.42 -28.55 -18.43
C PHE A 79 -6.49 -29.60 -18.14
N GLN A 80 -7.69 -29.16 -17.83
CA GLN A 80 -8.83 -30.01 -17.47
C GLN A 80 -10.10 -29.44 -18.11
N ASN A 81 -10.98 -30.30 -18.62
CA ASN A 81 -12.25 -29.92 -19.25
C ASN A 81 -12.15 -28.82 -20.32
N GLY A 82 -11.03 -28.73 -21.05
CA GLY A 82 -10.82 -27.69 -22.06
C GLY A 82 -10.31 -26.36 -21.52
N ILE A 83 -10.06 -26.24 -20.21
CA ILE A 83 -9.58 -25.04 -19.54
C ILE A 83 -8.13 -25.23 -19.10
N TYR A 84 -7.28 -24.26 -19.40
CA TYR A 84 -5.94 -24.13 -18.83
C TYR A 84 -6.02 -23.31 -17.55
N THR A 85 -5.43 -23.83 -16.48
CA THR A 85 -5.37 -23.16 -15.18
C THR A 85 -3.91 -23.06 -14.76
N TYR A 86 -3.50 -21.88 -14.30
CA TYR A 86 -2.17 -21.66 -13.72
C TYR A 86 -2.16 -20.43 -12.83
N THR A 87 -1.14 -20.35 -11.98
CA THR A 87 -0.92 -19.22 -11.09
C THR A 87 0.46 -18.62 -11.31
N CYS A 88 0.58 -17.31 -11.08
CA CYS A 88 1.84 -16.57 -11.12
C CYS A 88 2.00 -15.80 -9.80
N PRO A 89 3.02 -16.09 -8.98
CA PRO A 89 3.20 -15.40 -7.71
C PRO A 89 3.57 -13.93 -7.94
N VAL A 90 2.90 -13.04 -7.19
CA VAL A 90 3.21 -11.61 -7.15
C VAL A 90 4.05 -11.29 -5.92
N THR A 91 3.62 -11.81 -4.78
CA THR A 91 4.32 -11.76 -3.49
C THR A 91 4.26 -13.15 -2.84
N ASN A 92 4.78 -13.27 -1.61
CA ASN A 92 4.66 -14.52 -0.83
C ASN A 92 3.21 -14.86 -0.48
N GLU A 93 2.32 -13.87 -0.47
CA GLU A 93 0.93 -14.01 -0.01
C GLU A 93 -0.08 -13.76 -1.13
N THR A 94 0.36 -13.36 -2.32
CA THR A 94 -0.55 -13.06 -3.43
C THR A 94 -0.07 -13.66 -4.74
N SER A 95 -1.01 -14.12 -5.56
CA SER A 95 -0.76 -14.73 -6.86
C SER A 95 -1.83 -14.33 -7.86
N ILE A 96 -1.45 -14.11 -9.11
CA ILE A 96 -2.41 -13.96 -10.21
C ILE A 96 -2.87 -15.36 -10.61
N HIS A 97 -4.18 -15.59 -10.54
CA HIS A 97 -4.84 -16.81 -11.02
C HIS A 97 -5.39 -16.58 -12.42
N VAL A 98 -5.08 -17.50 -13.32
CA VAL A 98 -5.49 -17.41 -14.71
C VAL A 98 -6.19 -18.68 -15.16
N GLU A 99 -7.37 -18.51 -15.73
CA GLU A 99 -8.16 -19.56 -16.37
C GLU A 99 -8.46 -19.21 -17.81
N ILE A 100 -8.11 -20.11 -18.72
CA ILE A 100 -8.23 -19.90 -20.16
C ILE A 100 -8.92 -21.09 -20.80
N GLU A 101 -10.11 -20.85 -21.34
CA GLU A 101 -10.82 -21.85 -22.12
C GLU A 101 -10.22 -21.96 -23.53
N LYS A 102 -9.99 -23.20 -23.97
CA LYS A 102 -9.63 -23.52 -25.34
C LYS A 102 -10.82 -24.10 -26.07
N THR A 103 -11.43 -23.27 -26.92
CA THR A 103 -12.36 -23.72 -27.96
C THR A 103 -11.57 -24.18 -29.21
N LYS A 104 -12.17 -25.00 -30.10
CA LYS A 104 -11.55 -25.64 -31.28
C LYS A 104 -10.47 -24.82 -32.03
N GLN A 105 -10.62 -23.50 -32.14
CA GLN A 105 -9.63 -22.59 -32.74
C GLN A 105 -9.40 -21.27 -31.99
N LYS A 106 -10.01 -21.07 -30.81
CA LYS A 106 -9.96 -19.80 -30.09
C LYS A 106 -9.65 -20.01 -28.61
N TYR A 107 -8.96 -19.04 -28.02
CA TYR A 107 -8.69 -18.97 -26.59
C TYR A 107 -9.51 -17.82 -26.01
N SER A 108 -10.22 -18.09 -24.92
CA SER A 108 -11.00 -17.10 -24.17
C SER A 108 -10.50 -17.08 -22.74
N VAL A 109 -10.18 -15.89 -22.23
CA VAL A 109 -9.81 -15.72 -20.82
C VAL A 109 -11.12 -15.75 -20.03
N LEU A 110 -11.25 -16.72 -19.12
CA LEU A 110 -12.39 -16.83 -18.21
C LEU A 110 -12.13 -16.03 -16.93
N GLU A 111 -10.95 -16.22 -16.35
CA GLU A 111 -10.53 -15.51 -15.15
C GLU A 111 -9.09 -15.03 -15.28
N TRP A 112 -8.85 -13.80 -14.83
CA TRP A 112 -7.53 -13.23 -14.65
C TRP A 112 -7.58 -12.29 -13.45
N LYS A 113 -7.28 -12.81 -12.27
CA LYS A 113 -7.50 -12.09 -11.01
C LYS A 113 -6.36 -12.29 -10.03
N LEU A 114 -6.09 -11.24 -9.26
CA LEU A 114 -5.18 -11.31 -8.12
C LEU A 114 -5.91 -12.02 -6.96
N MET A 115 -5.28 -13.02 -6.38
CA MET A 115 -5.81 -13.77 -5.23
C MET A 115 -4.82 -13.72 -4.08
N TYR A 116 -5.35 -13.66 -2.86
CA TYR A 116 -4.58 -13.91 -1.65
C TYR A 116 -4.40 -15.43 -1.49
N VAL A 117 -3.16 -15.87 -1.31
CA VAL A 117 -2.74 -17.27 -1.16
C VAL A 117 -1.93 -17.49 0.13
N GLY A 118 -1.87 -16.49 1.02
CA GLY A 118 -1.26 -16.63 2.33
C GLY A 118 -2.02 -17.60 3.23
N ASP A 119 -1.33 -18.09 4.27
CA ASP A 119 -1.94 -18.97 5.26
C ASP A 119 -3.10 -18.25 5.94
N TRP A 120 -4.30 -18.82 5.84
CA TRP A 120 -5.46 -18.29 6.54
C TRP A 120 -5.28 -18.53 8.04
N VAL A 121 -5.08 -17.45 8.80
CA VAL A 121 -5.03 -17.49 10.25
C VAL A 121 -6.38 -17.00 10.78
N PRO A 122 -7.15 -17.80 11.52
CA PRO A 122 -8.36 -17.33 12.18
C PRO A 122 -7.99 -16.24 13.19
N GLU A 123 -8.71 -15.12 13.15
CA GLU A 123 -8.56 -14.04 14.12
C GLU A 123 -9.28 -14.46 15.41
N GLU A 124 -8.58 -15.18 16.29
CA GLU A 124 -9.13 -15.71 17.55
C GLU A 124 -9.28 -14.66 18.67
N SER A 125 -8.84 -13.41 18.42
CA SER A 125 -8.91 -12.32 19.39
C SER A 125 -10.22 -11.52 19.35
N ILE A 126 -11.13 -11.82 18.43
CA ILE A 126 -12.43 -11.15 18.41
C ILE A 126 -13.26 -11.69 19.56
N ASP A 127 -13.57 -10.82 20.52
CA ASP A 127 -14.45 -11.14 21.64
C ASP A 127 -15.88 -11.19 21.09
N VAL A 128 -16.22 -12.32 20.46
CA VAL A 128 -17.57 -12.61 19.99
C VAL A 128 -18.45 -12.84 21.20
N TRP A 129 -19.50 -12.04 21.33
CA TRP A 129 -20.49 -12.17 22.40
C TRP A 129 -20.91 -13.64 22.55
N ASP A 130 -20.66 -14.19 23.73
CA ASP A 130 -20.85 -15.60 24.08
C ASP A 130 -22.27 -15.93 24.57
N GLY A 131 -23.16 -14.94 24.55
CA GLY A 131 -24.55 -15.10 24.99
C GLY A 131 -24.72 -15.04 26.50
N ASN A 132 -23.66 -14.82 27.28
CA ASN A 132 -23.75 -14.80 28.73
C ASN A 132 -23.86 -13.35 29.24
N PHE A 133 -24.88 -13.10 30.04
CA PHE A 133 -24.96 -11.91 30.89
C PHE A 133 -24.55 -12.39 32.30
N GLU A 134 -23.26 -12.47 32.58
CA GLU A 134 -22.83 -12.55 33.98
C GLU A 134 -22.82 -11.13 34.55
N ASP A 135 -23.71 -10.90 35.52
CA ASP A 135 -23.84 -9.70 36.36
C ASP A 135 -22.63 -9.49 37.30
#